data_AF-A0A8T5RLC7-F1
#
_entry.id   AF-A0A8T5RLC7-F1
#
_cell.length_a   1.000
_cell.length_b   1.000
_cell.length_c   1.000
_cell.angle_alpha   90.00
_cell.angle_beta   90.00
_cell.angle_gamma   90.00
#
_symmetry.space_group_name_H-M   'P 1'
#
loop_
_entity.id
_entity.type
_entity.pdbx_description
1 polymer ?
#
loop_
_entity_poly.entity_id
_entity_poly.type
_entity_poly.pdbx_seq_one_letter_code
_entity_poly.pdbx_strand_id
1 'polypeptide(L)'
;MSYLRDNKVWEEEENLKWDVIEISKVDDKIIRTLLNEMKLDTYDLSDNFFIAFESLLKIGKRAEDVIDSYIKETNVIHNFKIDIFNFLLSFIKNNTIEHILVPQLYHPDFITRARTIFKIEQAGDKKYLNFLIPLLNDPDDSVRWAVIRFLNTLNMVKNPLVYKELKNFIELESNPIIKEKLKEIFRKL
;
A
#
# COMPACT_ATOMS: atom_id res chain seq x y z
N MET A 1 44.24 0.79 -45.51
CA MET A 1 43.07 1.61 -45.10
C MET A 1 42.55 1.03 -43.79
N SER A 2 42.65 1.83 -42.74
CA SER A 2 42.17 1.53 -41.38
C SER A 2 40.67 1.80 -41.31
N TYR A 3 39.90 0.87 -40.75
CA TYR A 3 38.71 1.22 -39.98
C TYR A 3 38.62 0.33 -38.74
N LEU A 4 39.08 0.89 -37.62
CA LEU A 4 38.72 0.53 -36.26
C LEU A 4 37.34 1.13 -35.91
N ARG A 5 36.68 0.51 -34.91
CA ARG A 5 35.46 0.91 -34.17
C ARG A 5 34.13 0.51 -34.83
N ASP A 6 33.16 -0.08 -34.15
CA ASP A 6 32.75 0.14 -32.76
C ASP A 6 32.52 -1.16 -31.96
N ASN A 7 33.22 -1.29 -30.83
CA ASN A 7 32.77 -2.10 -29.71
C ASN A 7 31.59 -1.38 -29.06
N LYS A 8 30.37 -1.66 -29.52
CA LYS A 8 29.19 -1.44 -28.67
C LYS A 8 29.17 -2.55 -27.64
N VAL A 9 29.75 -2.26 -26.49
CA VAL A 9 29.41 -2.96 -25.24
C VAL A 9 27.94 -2.67 -25.05
N TRP A 10 27.11 -3.68 -25.32
CA TRP A 10 25.74 -3.69 -24.82
C TRP A 10 25.92 -3.80 -23.31
N GLU A 11 25.76 -2.68 -22.61
CA GLU A 11 25.39 -2.74 -21.21
C GLU A 11 24.05 -3.49 -21.21
N GLU A 12 24.13 -4.79 -20.98
CA GLU A 12 23.00 -5.55 -20.51
C GLU A 12 22.56 -4.81 -19.25
N GLU A 13 21.53 -3.96 -19.40
CA GLU A 13 20.72 -3.55 -18.27
C GLU A 13 20.38 -4.85 -17.58
N GLU A 14 21.03 -5.11 -16.44
CA GLU A 14 20.77 -6.25 -15.59
C GLU A 14 19.28 -6.21 -15.33
N ASN A 15 18.58 -7.03 -16.08
CA ASN A 15 17.16 -7.26 -15.96
C ASN A 15 17.03 -8.07 -14.67
N LEU A 16 17.21 -7.37 -13.55
CA LEU A 16 17.07 -7.86 -12.20
C LEU A 16 15.64 -8.40 -12.14
N LYS A 17 15.50 -9.70 -12.34
CA LYS A 17 14.27 -10.41 -12.04
C LYS A 17 14.13 -10.38 -10.53
N TRP A 18 13.43 -9.35 -10.05
CA TRP A 18 13.07 -9.14 -8.64
C TRP A 18 12.19 -10.26 -8.08
N ASP A 19 11.74 -11.20 -8.93
CA ASP A 19 10.82 -12.27 -8.59
C ASP A 19 11.31 -13.16 -7.43
N VAL A 20 12.64 -13.29 -7.24
CA VAL A 20 13.22 -13.99 -6.08
C VAL A 20 14.60 -13.43 -5.74
N ILE A 21 14.74 -12.76 -4.59
CA ILE A 21 16.02 -12.34 -4.02
C ILE A 21 16.31 -13.17 -2.77
N GLU A 22 17.51 -13.75 -2.68
CA GLU A 22 17.97 -14.41 -1.46
C GLU A 22 18.11 -13.38 -0.33
N ILE A 23 17.57 -13.68 0.86
CA ILE A 23 17.63 -12.75 2.01
C ILE A 23 19.08 -12.33 2.34
N SER A 24 20.07 -13.21 2.12
CA SER A 24 21.50 -12.93 2.31
C SER A 24 22.06 -11.85 1.38
N LYS A 25 21.39 -11.59 0.26
CA LYS A 25 21.77 -10.56 -0.72
C LYS A 25 21.02 -9.25 -0.50
N VAL A 26 20.11 -9.18 0.48
CA VAL A 26 19.36 -7.97 0.80
C VAL A 26 20.26 -6.97 1.54
N ASP A 27 20.58 -5.87 0.88
CA ASP A 27 21.31 -4.74 1.43
C ASP A 27 20.40 -3.51 1.64
N ASP A 28 20.97 -2.44 2.19
CA ASP A 28 20.24 -1.20 2.47
C ASP A 28 19.70 -0.55 1.18
N LYS A 29 20.38 -0.75 0.05
CA LYS A 29 19.95 -0.23 -1.26
C LYS A 29 18.67 -0.93 -1.71
N ILE A 30 18.62 -2.26 -1.62
CA ILE A 30 17.41 -3.05 -1.92
C ILE A 30 16.25 -2.63 -1.01
N ILE A 31 16.49 -2.50 0.30
CA ILE A 31 15.45 -2.07 1.24
C ILE A 31 14.94 -0.68 0.87
N ARG A 32 15.83 0.26 0.51
CA ARG A 32 15.43 1.60 0.03
C ARG A 32 14.62 1.55 -1.26
N THR A 33 14.95 0.63 -2.19
CA THR A 33 14.13 0.42 -3.39
C THR A 33 12.72 -0.03 -3.02
N LEU A 34 12.56 -1.02 -2.14
CA LEU A 34 11.23 -1.45 -1.67
C LEU A 34 10.45 -0.32 -0.99
N LEU A 35 11.12 0.49 -0.17
CA LEU A 35 10.50 1.66 0.46
C LEU A 35 10.07 2.73 -0.57
N ASN A 36 10.81 2.85 -1.68
CA ASN A 36 10.43 3.71 -2.79
C ASN A 36 9.22 3.19 -3.57
N GLU A 37 9.08 1.87 -3.75
CA GLU A 37 7.85 1.27 -4.33
C GLU A 37 6.63 1.49 -3.42
N MET A 38 6.87 1.70 -2.13
CA MET A 38 5.83 2.11 -1.18
C MET A 38 5.60 3.63 -1.13
N LYS A 39 6.42 4.44 -1.81
CA LYS A 39 6.09 5.86 -2.03
C LYS A 39 4.91 5.90 -2.96
N LEU A 40 3.97 6.78 -2.64
CA LEU A 40 3.00 7.16 -3.64
C LEU A 40 3.00 8.68 -3.71
N ASP A 41 3.96 9.15 -4.51
CA ASP A 41 3.89 10.41 -5.25
C ASP A 41 2.77 10.36 -6.31
N THR A 42 2.27 9.16 -6.63
CA THR A 42 1.03 8.90 -7.34
C THR A 42 -0.13 8.60 -6.38
N TYR A 43 -1.38 8.79 -6.82
CA TYR A 43 -2.55 8.49 -5.98
C TYR A 43 -2.83 6.98 -5.88
N ASP A 44 -2.35 6.18 -6.83
CA ASP A 44 -2.75 4.78 -7.02
C ASP A 44 -1.84 3.80 -6.29
N LEU A 45 -2.42 2.81 -5.60
CA LEU A 45 -1.66 1.65 -5.10
C LEU A 45 -1.34 0.73 -6.28
N SER A 46 -0.09 0.29 -6.39
CA SER A 46 0.35 -0.66 -7.42
C SER A 46 0.54 -2.07 -6.85
N ASP A 47 0.62 -3.08 -7.71
CA ASP A 47 0.99 -4.43 -7.26
C ASP A 47 2.37 -4.44 -6.59
N ASN A 48 3.31 -3.63 -7.08
CA ASN A 48 4.63 -3.44 -6.47
C ASN A 48 4.55 -2.93 -5.03
N PHE A 49 3.58 -2.05 -4.73
CA PHE A 49 3.37 -1.57 -3.36
C PHE A 49 3.13 -2.75 -2.40
N PHE A 50 2.22 -3.66 -2.76
CA PHE A 50 1.86 -4.79 -1.91
C PHE A 50 2.99 -5.81 -1.79
N ILE A 51 3.70 -6.06 -2.90
CA ILE A 51 4.90 -6.93 -2.91
C ILE A 51 5.99 -6.33 -2.01
N ALA A 52 6.24 -5.03 -2.11
CA ALA A 52 7.24 -4.34 -1.30
C ALA A 52 6.89 -4.37 0.18
N PHE A 53 5.63 -4.10 0.53
CA PHE A 53 5.14 -4.20 1.90
C PHE A 53 5.35 -5.61 2.48
N GLU A 54 4.94 -6.66 1.74
CA GLU A 54 5.12 -8.04 2.18
C GLU A 54 6.60 -8.42 2.29
N SER A 55 7.42 -7.97 1.35
CA SER A 55 8.86 -8.21 1.34
C SER A 55 9.55 -7.59 2.56
N LEU A 56 9.18 -6.36 2.94
CA LEU A 56 9.72 -5.70 4.13
C LEU A 56 9.34 -6.43 5.42
N LEU A 57 8.11 -6.96 5.51
CA LEU A 57 7.71 -7.83 6.62
C LEU A 57 8.58 -9.10 6.70
N LYS A 58 8.87 -9.72 5.56
CA LYS A 58 9.70 -10.93 5.47
C LYS A 58 11.18 -10.66 5.77
N ILE A 59 11.71 -9.50 5.35
CA ILE A 59 13.08 -9.07 5.66
C ILE A 59 13.23 -8.83 7.18
N GLY A 60 12.18 -8.33 7.84
CA GLY A 60 12.13 -8.24 9.29
C GLY A 60 13.18 -7.27 9.85
N LYS A 61 13.83 -7.68 10.95
CA LYS A 61 14.76 -6.83 11.74
C LYS A 61 15.85 -6.16 10.90
N ARG A 62 16.29 -6.78 9.79
CA ARG A 62 17.30 -6.23 8.88
C ARG A 62 16.88 -4.90 8.23
N ALA A 63 15.57 -4.68 8.06
CA ALA A 63 15.02 -3.46 7.47
C ALA A 63 14.80 -2.33 8.48
N GLU A 64 14.92 -2.59 9.78
CA GLU A 64 14.53 -1.64 10.84
C GLU A 64 15.20 -0.27 10.73
N ASP A 65 16.52 -0.25 10.72
CA ASP A 65 17.28 1.02 10.73
C ASP A 65 17.03 1.83 9.44
N VAL A 66 16.85 1.12 8.32
CA VAL A 66 16.57 1.74 7.02
C VAL A 66 15.16 2.33 7.01
N ILE A 67 14.15 1.62 7.53
CA ILE A 67 12.78 2.12 7.68
C ILE A 67 12.75 3.33 8.63
N ASP A 68 13.42 3.25 9.77
CA ASP A 68 13.48 4.31 10.78
C ASP A 68 14.12 5.60 10.21
N SER A 69 15.25 5.45 9.51
CA SER A 69 15.91 6.57 8.81
C SER A 69 15.00 7.13 7.71
N TYR A 70 14.38 6.26 6.92
CA TYR A 70 13.50 6.66 5.83
C TYR A 70 12.31 7.49 6.32
N ILE A 71 11.64 7.08 7.40
CA ILE A 71 10.52 7.83 8.02
C ILE A 71 10.99 9.22 8.48
N LYS A 72 12.20 9.34 9.06
CA LYS A 72 12.78 10.61 9.51
C LYS A 72 13.19 11.53 8.36
N GLU A 73 13.66 10.96 7.26
CA GLU A 73 14.09 11.69 6.06
C GLU A 73 12.92 12.25 5.26
N THR A 74 11.73 11.62 5.33
CA THR A 74 10.57 12.05 4.54
C THR A 74 9.75 13.13 5.26
N ASN A 75 9.78 14.34 4.69
CA ASN A 75 8.90 15.45 5.11
C ASN A 75 7.52 15.39 4.44
N VAL A 76 7.31 14.43 3.53
CA VAL A 76 6.09 14.27 2.72
C VAL A 76 5.47 12.93 3.06
N ILE A 77 4.92 12.82 4.26
CA ILE A 77 4.11 11.67 4.63
C ILE A 77 2.65 12.08 4.52
N HIS A 78 1.95 11.50 3.53
CA HIS A 78 0.49 11.57 3.49
C HIS A 78 -0.05 10.90 4.76
N ASN A 79 -0.95 11.57 5.48
CA ASN A 79 -1.32 11.26 6.85
C ASN A 79 -1.68 9.79 7.13
N PHE A 80 -2.20 9.02 6.16
CA PHE A 80 -2.55 7.60 6.36
C PHE A 80 -1.40 6.62 6.09
N LYS A 81 -0.37 7.03 5.35
CA LYS A 81 0.77 6.16 5.00
C LYS A 81 1.81 6.11 6.11
N ILE A 82 1.87 7.14 6.96
CA ILE A 82 2.69 7.11 8.16
C ILE A 82 2.28 5.94 9.04
N ASP A 83 0.98 5.63 9.09
CA ASP A 83 0.46 4.52 9.89
C ASP A 83 0.92 3.18 9.35
N ILE A 84 1.05 3.03 8.02
CA ILE A 84 1.60 1.81 7.38
C ILE A 84 3.08 1.64 7.73
N PHE A 85 3.89 2.69 7.60
CA PHE A 85 5.32 2.63 7.94
C PHE A 85 5.55 2.47 9.44
N ASN A 86 4.77 3.14 10.28
CA ASN A 86 4.79 2.98 11.73
C ASN A 86 4.37 1.57 12.13
N PHE A 87 3.35 1.00 11.46
CA PHE A 87 2.98 -0.40 11.63
C PHE A 87 4.14 -1.32 11.29
N LEU A 88 4.76 -1.18 10.10
CA LEU A 88 5.91 -1.98 9.70
C LEU A 88 7.03 -1.92 10.74
N LEU A 89 7.41 -0.71 11.14
CA LEU A 89 8.48 -0.48 12.11
C LEU A 89 8.15 -1.09 13.47
N SER A 90 6.92 -0.92 13.96
CA SER A 90 6.46 -1.49 15.24
C SER A 90 6.41 -3.02 15.19
N PHE A 91 5.87 -3.58 14.10
CA PHE A 91 5.79 -5.01 13.86
C PHE A 91 7.19 -5.64 13.82
N ILE A 92 8.13 -5.01 13.12
CA ILE A 92 9.53 -5.48 13.02
C ILE A 92 10.27 -5.35 14.36
N LYS A 93 10.10 -4.23 15.07
CA LYS A 93 10.79 -3.95 16.34
C LYS A 93 10.34 -4.89 17.45
N ASN A 94 9.03 -5.03 17.60
CA ASN A 94 8.41 -5.54 18.83
C ASN A 94 7.55 -6.79 18.61
N ASN A 95 7.34 -7.21 17.35
CA ASN A 95 6.39 -8.24 16.99
C ASN A 95 4.98 -7.98 17.59
N THR A 96 4.60 -6.70 17.67
CA THR A 96 3.34 -6.26 18.28
C THR A 96 2.15 -6.46 17.34
N ILE A 97 1.03 -6.91 17.91
CA ILE A 97 -0.11 -7.49 17.18
C ILE A 97 -1.38 -6.61 17.28
N GLU A 98 -1.28 -5.35 17.70
CA GLU A 98 -2.45 -4.47 17.89
C GLU A 98 -3.36 -4.43 16.64
N HIS A 99 -2.74 -4.46 15.46
CA HIS A 99 -3.38 -4.48 14.16
C HIS A 99 -3.05 -5.77 13.36
N ILE A 100 -3.35 -6.94 13.95
CA ILE A 100 -3.02 -8.28 13.38
C ILE A 100 -3.44 -8.51 11.91
N LEU A 101 -4.47 -7.81 11.45
CA LEU A 101 -5.02 -7.96 10.10
C LEU A 101 -4.33 -7.07 9.05
N VAL A 102 -3.47 -6.12 9.45
CA VAL A 102 -2.77 -5.24 8.51
C VAL A 102 -1.92 -6.01 7.49
N PRO A 103 -1.19 -7.09 7.85
CA PRO A 103 -0.51 -7.92 6.87
C PRO A 103 -1.44 -8.51 5.80
N GLN A 104 -2.70 -8.83 6.15
CA GLN A 104 -3.67 -9.35 5.18
C GLN A 104 -4.36 -8.22 4.39
N LEU A 105 -4.49 -7.01 4.95
CA LEU A 105 -5.00 -5.83 4.25
C LEU A 105 -4.11 -5.38 3.10
N TYR A 106 -2.80 -5.62 3.20
CA TYR A 106 -1.81 -5.25 2.18
C TYR A 106 -1.15 -6.49 1.55
N HIS A 107 -1.84 -7.62 1.57
CA HIS A 107 -1.37 -8.85 0.93
C HIS A 107 -1.33 -8.69 -0.60
N PRO A 108 -0.35 -9.28 -1.32
CA PRO A 108 -0.29 -9.20 -2.79
C PRO A 108 -1.55 -9.73 -3.50
N ASP A 109 -2.15 -10.80 -2.99
CA ASP A 109 -3.45 -11.31 -3.48
C ASP A 109 -4.63 -10.43 -3.04
N PHE A 110 -5.35 -9.86 -4.01
CA PHE A 110 -6.51 -9.00 -3.80
C PHE A 110 -7.69 -9.70 -3.12
N ILE A 111 -7.85 -11.02 -3.33
CA ILE A 111 -8.93 -11.79 -2.69
C ILE A 111 -8.73 -11.78 -1.17
N THR A 112 -7.50 -11.95 -0.74
CA THR A 112 -7.11 -11.86 0.68
C THR A 112 -7.37 -10.48 1.25
N ARG A 113 -7.04 -9.41 0.52
CA ARG A 113 -7.34 -8.03 0.93
C ARG A 113 -8.84 -7.81 1.10
N ALA A 114 -9.65 -8.09 0.08
CA ALA A 114 -11.10 -7.91 0.11
C ALA A 114 -11.77 -8.70 1.25
N ARG A 115 -11.41 -9.98 1.42
CA ARG A 115 -11.93 -10.82 2.53
C ARG A 115 -11.56 -10.27 3.90
N THR A 116 -10.37 -9.72 4.04
CA THR A 116 -9.91 -9.11 5.30
C THR A 116 -10.74 -7.89 5.65
N ILE A 117 -11.07 -7.05 4.67
CA ILE A 117 -11.95 -5.89 4.88
C ILE A 117 -13.33 -6.34 5.33
N PHE A 118 -13.92 -7.36 4.69
CA PHE A 118 -15.21 -7.90 5.13
C PHE A 118 -15.16 -8.47 6.55
N LYS A 119 -14.07 -9.13 6.93
CA LYS A 119 -13.87 -9.63 8.30
C LYS A 119 -13.82 -8.49 9.32
N ILE A 120 -13.10 -7.42 9.01
CA ILE A 120 -13.03 -6.21 9.85
C ILE A 120 -14.40 -5.53 9.98
N GLU A 121 -15.14 -5.42 8.86
CA GLU A 121 -16.49 -4.88 8.83
C GLU A 121 -17.45 -5.69 9.72
N GLN A 122 -17.44 -7.02 9.59
CA GLN A 122 -18.27 -7.92 10.40
C GLN A 122 -17.96 -7.82 11.89
N ALA A 123 -16.68 -7.61 12.24
CA ALA A 123 -16.26 -7.38 13.62
C ALA A 123 -16.63 -5.96 14.13
N GLY A 124 -16.99 -5.04 13.23
CA GLY A 124 -17.25 -3.64 13.58
C GLY A 124 -15.99 -2.88 14.03
N ASP A 125 -14.80 -3.36 13.68
CA ASP A 125 -13.54 -2.89 14.25
C ASP A 125 -13.04 -1.63 13.53
N LYS A 126 -13.46 -0.47 14.03
CA LYS A 126 -13.14 0.85 13.47
C LYS A 126 -11.67 1.24 13.64
N LYS A 127 -10.87 0.54 14.45
CA LYS A 127 -9.45 0.88 14.66
C LYS A 127 -8.62 0.74 13.37
N TYR A 128 -9.09 -0.07 12.42
CA TYR A 128 -8.44 -0.26 11.12
C TYR A 128 -8.71 0.86 10.12
N LEU A 129 -9.51 1.88 10.46
CA LEU A 129 -9.92 2.94 9.53
C LEU A 129 -8.74 3.56 8.78
N ASN A 130 -7.65 3.88 9.46
CA ASN A 130 -6.49 4.52 8.84
C ASN A 130 -5.76 3.62 7.85
N PHE A 131 -5.81 2.29 8.03
CA PHE A 131 -5.25 1.32 7.09
C PHE A 131 -6.19 1.04 5.91
N LEU A 132 -7.50 1.24 6.09
CA LEU A 132 -8.51 1.00 5.05
C LEU A 132 -8.62 2.17 4.06
N ILE A 133 -8.41 3.41 4.50
CA ILE A 133 -8.54 4.60 3.63
C ILE A 133 -7.61 4.52 2.40
N PRO A 134 -6.31 4.17 2.51
CA PRO A 134 -5.45 4.00 1.35
C PRO A 134 -5.97 3.01 0.30
N LEU A 135 -6.67 1.96 0.74
CA LEU A 135 -7.23 0.93 -0.13
C LEU A 135 -8.45 1.41 -0.94
N LEU A 136 -8.90 2.66 -0.76
CA LEU A 136 -9.77 3.31 -1.74
C LEU A 136 -9.10 3.40 -3.11
N ASN A 137 -7.77 3.46 -3.20
CA ASN A 137 -7.04 3.49 -4.46
C ASN A 137 -6.42 2.12 -4.80
N ASP A 138 -6.97 1.02 -4.26
CA ASP A 138 -6.54 -0.33 -4.61
C ASP A 138 -6.75 -0.60 -6.11
N PRO A 139 -5.82 -1.29 -6.79
CA PRO A 139 -5.97 -1.59 -8.22
C PRO A 139 -7.18 -2.49 -8.50
N ASP A 140 -7.61 -3.31 -7.53
CA ASP A 140 -8.74 -4.22 -7.69
C ASP A 140 -10.08 -3.61 -7.22
N ASP A 141 -11.06 -3.63 -8.12
CA ASP A 141 -12.41 -3.10 -7.91
C ASP A 141 -13.13 -3.75 -6.70
N SER A 142 -12.89 -5.04 -6.44
CA SER A 142 -13.52 -5.77 -5.34
C SER A 142 -13.00 -5.26 -3.98
N VAL A 143 -11.73 -4.89 -3.92
CA VAL A 143 -11.12 -4.30 -2.72
C VAL A 143 -11.66 -2.90 -2.49
N ARG A 144 -11.68 -2.04 -3.53
CA ARG A 144 -12.24 -0.68 -3.43
C ARG A 144 -13.71 -0.72 -2.99
N TRP A 145 -14.50 -1.62 -3.57
CA TRP A 145 -15.89 -1.85 -3.17
C TRP A 145 -16.03 -2.26 -1.70
N ALA A 146 -15.18 -3.17 -1.22
CA ALA A 146 -15.19 -3.63 0.17
C ALA A 146 -14.90 -2.47 1.14
N VAL A 147 -13.96 -1.57 0.81
CA VAL A 147 -13.67 -0.37 1.61
C VAL A 147 -14.89 0.55 1.68
N ILE A 148 -15.50 0.87 0.53
CA ILE A 148 -16.66 1.77 0.45
C ILE A 148 -17.83 1.20 1.25
N ARG A 149 -18.06 -0.12 1.13
CA ARG A 149 -19.06 -0.82 1.92
C ARG A 149 -18.79 -0.69 3.41
N PHE A 150 -17.57 -1.00 3.88
CA PHE A 150 -17.17 -0.83 5.28
C PHE A 150 -17.46 0.58 5.80
N LEU A 151 -17.05 1.60 5.05
CA LEU A 151 -17.22 3.00 5.44
C LEU A 151 -18.70 3.38 5.57
N ASN A 152 -19.55 2.89 4.66
CA ASN A 152 -20.99 3.14 4.71
C ASN A 152 -21.68 2.35 5.84
N THR A 153 -21.41 1.04 5.95
CA THR A 153 -22.02 0.16 6.96
C THR A 153 -21.73 0.64 8.37
N LEU A 154 -20.50 1.07 8.66
CA LEU A 154 -20.11 1.55 9.99
C LEU A 154 -20.35 3.04 10.19
N ASN A 155 -21.01 3.72 9.24
CA ASN A 155 -21.31 5.15 9.27
C ASN A 155 -20.05 6.05 9.43
N MET A 156 -18.94 5.64 8.82
CA MET A 156 -17.67 6.38 8.81
C MET A 156 -17.67 7.50 7.77
N VAL A 157 -18.57 7.47 6.80
CA VAL A 157 -18.74 8.50 5.77
C VAL A 157 -19.00 9.91 6.31
N LYS A 158 -19.50 10.04 7.54
CA LYS A 158 -19.70 11.34 8.23
C LYS A 158 -18.42 11.90 8.86
N ASN A 159 -17.37 11.10 8.97
CA ASN A 159 -16.07 11.59 9.43
C ASN A 159 -15.54 12.59 8.38
N PRO A 160 -15.19 13.84 8.74
CA PRO A 160 -14.77 14.86 7.79
C PRO A 160 -13.57 14.46 6.93
N LEU A 161 -12.65 13.69 7.51
CA LEU A 161 -11.49 13.18 6.81
C LEU A 161 -11.89 12.13 5.76
N VAL A 162 -12.69 11.15 6.15
CA VAL A 162 -13.24 10.13 5.24
C VAL A 162 -14.06 10.77 4.13
N TYR A 163 -14.91 11.74 4.46
CA TYR A 163 -15.73 12.46 3.50
C TYR A 163 -14.86 13.15 2.44
N LYS A 164 -13.79 13.83 2.87
CA LYS A 164 -12.83 14.48 1.97
C LYS A 164 -12.18 13.47 1.03
N GLU A 165 -11.70 12.35 1.56
CA GLU A 165 -11.05 11.31 0.75
C GLU A 165 -12.02 10.69 -0.27
N LEU A 166 -13.24 10.33 0.15
CA LEU A 166 -14.27 9.80 -0.77
C LEU A 166 -14.67 10.80 -1.85
N LYS A 167 -14.71 12.10 -1.52
CA LYS A 167 -15.02 13.16 -2.49
C LYS A 167 -13.91 13.33 -3.53
N ASN A 168 -12.64 13.15 -3.15
CA ASN A 168 -11.55 13.16 -4.12
C ASN A 168 -11.59 11.89 -4.98
N PHE A 169 -11.87 10.75 -4.35
CA PHE A 169 -11.87 9.44 -4.99
C PHE A 169 -12.95 9.28 -6.08
N ILE A 170 -14.16 9.83 -5.87
CA ILE A 170 -15.29 9.65 -6.81
C ILE A 170 -14.99 10.11 -8.25
N GLU A 171 -14.14 11.12 -8.41
CA GLU A 171 -13.77 11.64 -9.73
C GLU A 171 -12.75 10.72 -10.42
N LEU A 172 -11.89 10.05 -9.63
CA LEU A 172 -10.85 9.13 -10.08
C LEU A 172 -11.39 7.72 -10.35
N GLU A 173 -12.48 7.31 -9.69
CA GLU A 173 -13.06 5.98 -9.85
C GLU A 173 -13.51 5.72 -11.28
N SER A 174 -12.93 4.68 -11.89
CA SER A 174 -13.17 4.24 -13.26
C SER A 174 -14.33 3.26 -13.36
N ASN A 175 -14.60 2.48 -12.31
CA ASN A 175 -15.69 1.52 -12.28
C ASN A 175 -17.04 2.25 -12.10
N PRO A 176 -17.97 2.17 -13.08
CA PRO A 176 -19.22 2.92 -13.05
C PRO A 176 -20.16 2.49 -11.92
N ILE A 177 -20.10 1.22 -11.49
CA ILE A 177 -20.93 0.68 -10.41
C ILE A 177 -20.47 1.28 -9.08
N ILE A 178 -19.16 1.29 -8.84
CA ILE A 178 -18.58 1.87 -7.63
C ILE A 178 -18.86 3.38 -7.59
N LYS A 179 -18.69 4.06 -8.73
CA LYS A 179 -18.96 5.49 -8.87
C LYS A 179 -20.43 5.85 -8.58
N GLU A 180 -21.40 5.10 -9.12
CA GLU A 180 -22.81 5.35 -8.80
C GLU A 180 -23.10 5.07 -7.32
N LYS A 181 -22.49 4.03 -6.74
CA LYS A 181 -22.66 3.75 -5.32
C LYS A 181 -22.20 4.89 -4.43
N LEU A 182 -21.06 5.50 -4.75
CA LEU A 182 -20.57 6.68 -4.04
C LEU A 182 -21.56 7.85 -4.16
N LYS A 183 -22.12 8.11 -5.35
CA LYS A 183 -23.16 9.14 -5.53
C LYS A 183 -24.39 8.87 -4.67
N GLU A 184 -24.86 7.62 -4.59
CA GLU A 184 -25.97 7.26 -3.70
C GLU A 184 -25.66 7.53 -2.24
N ILE A 185 -24.44 7.22 -1.79
CA ILE A 185 -24.00 7.49 -0.42
C ILE A 185 -24.05 9.00 -0.17
N PHE A 186 -23.47 9.82 -1.05
CA PHE A 186 -23.48 11.28 -0.90
C PHE A 186 -24.87 11.89 -0.95
N ARG A 187 -25.82 11.34 -1.73
CA ARG A 187 -27.22 11.80 -1.74
C ARG A 187 -27.96 11.57 -0.41
N LYS A 188 -27.49 10.64 0.42
CA LYS A 188 -28.11 10.25 1.70
C LYS A 188 -27.51 10.94 2.93
N LEU A 189 -26.41 11.68 2.75
CA LEU A 189 -25.73 12.43 3.80
C LEU A 189 -26.37 13.81 3.99
#